data_AF-A0A7S3SG01-F1
#
_entry.id   AF-A0A7S3SG01-F1
#
_cell.length_a   1.000
_cell.length_b   1.000
_cell.length_c   1.000
_cell.angle_alpha   90.00
_cell.angle_beta   90.00
_cell.angle_gamma   90.00
#
_symmetry.space_group_name_H-M   'P 1'
#
loop_
_entity.id
_entity.type
_entity.pdbx_description
1 polymer ?
#
loop_
_entity_poly.entity_id
_entity_poly.type
_entity_poly.pdbx_seq_one_letter_code
_entity_poly.pdbx_strand_id
1 'polypeptide(L)'
;MQKGGAVQRELPACRQTALPNVGREAHSYLSFLQTVHAASASAAEAARLLPPLVVFAQAEPFDHNPAFLDELSLLAAHVSAGRRPPRWVPLGLWSGGERIVYCDASGAPHQPLLLPIGRVWRALFGEGRALPAWIGFTPGACFAVCREALLRGLTPSRVEAALSPSCGLGCHADPLSGHVFERLWRYLCGYGEEEEELGEHAVSSGGPPPLSPPPSPTPPSPSWPPPPSPLPPPLPLLPPAPPSLPPPSPPPTPPPPAPPLPSPPPAQPPQPPPVPPPP
;
A
#
# COMPACT_ATOMS: atom_id res chain seq x y z
N MET A 1 -22.08 24.49 -9.13
CA MET A 1 -21.63 23.31 -9.92
C MET A 1 -22.43 22.11 -9.45
N GLN A 2 -23.33 21.58 -10.28
CA GLN A 2 -24.02 20.31 -9.98
C GLN A 2 -22.99 19.19 -10.12
N LYS A 3 -22.78 18.39 -9.06
CA LYS A 3 -22.06 17.10 -9.18
C LYS A 3 -22.88 16.25 -10.14
N GLY A 4 -22.42 16.16 -11.40
CA GLY A 4 -23.03 15.28 -12.40
C GLY A 4 -23.12 13.88 -11.80
N GLY A 5 -24.28 13.25 -11.91
CA GLY A 5 -24.52 11.91 -11.36
C GLY A 5 -23.44 10.97 -11.85
N ALA A 6 -22.58 10.52 -10.93
CA ALA A 6 -21.52 9.57 -11.25
C ALA A 6 -22.21 8.31 -11.77
N VAL A 7 -21.98 7.99 -13.04
CA VAL A 7 -22.36 6.70 -13.60
C VAL A 7 -21.62 5.66 -12.77
N GLN A 8 -22.36 4.89 -11.95
CA GLN A 8 -21.79 3.77 -11.22
C GLN A 8 -21.29 2.76 -12.26
N ARG A 9 -19.99 2.77 -12.51
CA ARG A 9 -19.35 1.72 -13.31
C ARG A 9 -19.25 0.48 -12.43
N GLU A 10 -19.83 -0.62 -12.91
CA GLU A 10 -19.72 -1.90 -12.22
C GLU A 10 -18.29 -2.43 -12.30
N LEU A 11 -17.81 -3.01 -11.19
CA LEU A 11 -16.53 -3.72 -11.17
C LEU A 11 -16.66 -5.01 -11.99
N PRO A 12 -15.59 -5.44 -12.70
CA PRO A 12 -15.58 -6.75 -13.36
C PRO A 12 -15.87 -7.85 -12.33
N ALA A 13 -16.43 -8.99 -12.77
CA ALA A 13 -16.78 -10.10 -11.91
C ALA A 13 -15.56 -10.60 -11.11
N CYS A 14 -15.43 -10.13 -9.88
CA CYS A 14 -14.30 -10.41 -9.01
C CYS A 14 -14.79 -10.62 -7.57
N ARG A 15 -14.06 -11.44 -6.81
CA ARG A 15 -14.30 -11.57 -5.37
C ARG A 15 -13.77 -10.32 -4.69
N GLN A 16 -14.66 -9.54 -4.09
CA GLN A 16 -14.29 -8.37 -3.30
C GLN A 16 -14.30 -8.72 -1.82
N THR A 17 -13.26 -8.29 -1.10
CA THR A 17 -13.16 -8.45 0.34
C THR A 17 -12.88 -7.08 0.94
N ALA A 18 -13.85 -6.52 1.66
CA ALA A 18 -13.62 -5.31 2.44
C ALA A 18 -12.71 -5.64 3.62
N LEU A 19 -11.59 -4.92 3.73
CA LEU A 19 -10.64 -5.10 4.82
C LEU A 19 -10.95 -4.11 5.96
N PRO A 20 -10.79 -4.50 7.22
CA PRO A 20 -10.97 -3.58 8.33
C PRO A 20 -9.95 -2.44 8.25
N ASN A 21 -10.39 -1.21 8.53
CA ASN A 21 -9.52 -0.05 8.62
C ASN A 21 -8.80 -0.06 9.99
N VAL A 22 -7.66 -0.74 10.04
CA VAL A 22 -6.83 -0.90 11.25
C VAL A 22 -5.64 0.06 11.28
N GLY A 23 -5.66 1.11 10.45
CA GLY A 23 -4.56 2.07 10.29
C GLY A 23 -4.52 2.61 8.87
N ARG A 24 -3.31 2.89 8.36
CA ARG A 24 -3.14 3.15 6.93
C ARG A 24 -3.29 1.86 6.11
N GLU A 25 -3.48 1.99 4.80
CA GLU A 25 -3.71 0.93 3.82
C GLU A 25 -2.75 -0.26 4.01
N ALA A 26 -1.48 0.05 4.27
CA ALA A 26 -0.47 -0.97 4.46
C ALA A 26 -0.75 -1.92 5.63
N HIS A 27 -1.32 -1.40 6.73
CA HIS A 27 -1.72 -2.22 7.87
C HIS A 27 -2.83 -3.18 7.46
N SER A 28 -3.89 -2.68 6.81
CA SER A 28 -5.00 -3.50 6.37
C SER A 28 -4.55 -4.63 5.44
N TYR A 29 -3.63 -4.35 4.51
CA TYR A 29 -3.11 -5.36 3.59
C TYR A 29 -2.24 -6.40 4.29
N LEU A 30 -1.32 -5.97 5.17
CA LEU A 30 -0.46 -6.89 5.91
C LEU A 30 -1.23 -7.73 6.93
N SER A 31 -2.23 -7.16 7.61
CA SER A 31 -3.10 -7.92 8.52
C SER A 31 -3.96 -8.95 7.80
N PHE A 32 -4.44 -8.63 6.58
CA PHE A 32 -5.10 -9.61 5.72
C PHE A 32 -4.17 -10.78 5.39
N LEU A 33 -2.94 -10.50 4.98
CA LEU A 33 -1.95 -11.53 4.66
C LEU A 33 -1.55 -12.35 5.90
N GLN A 34 -1.46 -11.73 7.07
CA GLN A 34 -1.24 -12.43 8.33
C GLN A 34 -2.37 -13.43 8.61
N THR A 35 -3.63 -13.03 8.37
CA THR A 35 -4.80 -13.92 8.53
C THR A 35 -4.76 -15.08 7.54
N VAL A 36 -4.39 -14.83 6.27
CA VAL A 36 -4.23 -15.89 5.26
C VAL A 36 -3.15 -16.89 5.68
N HIS A 37 -2.01 -16.40 6.16
CA HIS A 37 -0.92 -17.26 6.65
C HIS A 37 -1.33 -18.04 7.90
N ALA A 38 -2.01 -17.41 8.86
CA ALA A 38 -2.48 -18.06 10.07
C ALA A 38 -3.55 -19.15 9.80
N ALA A 39 -4.37 -18.95 8.78
CA ALA A 39 -5.38 -19.93 8.34
C ALA A 39 -4.80 -21.08 7.49
N SER A 40 -3.49 -21.08 7.21
CA SER A 40 -2.84 -22.05 6.34
C SER A 40 -1.78 -22.85 7.11
N ALA A 41 -1.83 -24.18 7.05
CA ALA A 41 -0.78 -25.04 7.61
C ALA A 41 0.44 -25.15 6.66
N SER A 42 0.28 -24.76 5.39
CA SER A 42 1.35 -24.81 4.38
C SER A 42 1.21 -23.71 3.33
N ALA A 43 2.28 -23.47 2.57
CA ALA A 43 2.26 -22.55 1.43
C ALA A 43 1.26 -22.99 0.34
N ALA A 44 1.04 -24.30 0.17
CA ALA A 44 0.07 -24.83 -0.79
C ALA A 44 -1.38 -24.50 -0.39
N GLU A 45 -1.68 -24.51 0.92
CA GLU A 45 -2.99 -24.08 1.43
C GLU A 45 -3.18 -22.58 1.31
N ALA A 46 -2.17 -21.78 1.65
CA ALA A 46 -2.21 -20.33 1.45
C ALA A 46 -2.48 -19.98 -0.03
N ALA A 47 -1.87 -20.73 -0.95
CA ALA A 47 -2.11 -20.55 -2.37
C ALA A 47 -3.54 -20.90 -2.83
N ARG A 48 -4.26 -21.76 -2.10
CA ARG A 48 -5.68 -22.05 -2.36
C ARG A 48 -6.60 -20.97 -1.81
N LEU A 49 -6.21 -20.28 -0.74
CA LEU A 49 -6.97 -19.17 -0.16
C LEU A 49 -6.91 -17.90 -1.00
N LEU A 50 -5.86 -17.74 -1.80
CA LEU A 50 -5.64 -16.57 -2.66
C LEU A 50 -6.01 -16.85 -4.13
N PRO A 51 -6.68 -15.91 -4.82
CA PRO A 51 -6.87 -15.99 -6.26
C PRO A 51 -5.54 -15.87 -7.01
N PRO A 52 -5.44 -16.28 -8.29
CA PRO A 52 -4.20 -16.20 -9.07
C PRO A 52 -3.62 -14.77 -9.19
N LEU A 53 -4.49 -13.75 -9.17
CA LEU A 53 -4.14 -12.34 -9.16
C LEU A 53 -4.86 -11.66 -8.00
N VAL A 54 -4.12 -10.96 -7.15
CA VAL A 54 -4.65 -10.19 -6.02
C VAL A 54 -4.48 -8.70 -6.33
N VAL A 55 -5.52 -7.92 -6.07
CA VAL A 55 -5.52 -6.47 -6.27
C VAL A 55 -5.68 -5.79 -4.91
N PHE A 56 -4.75 -4.91 -4.59
CA PHE A 56 -4.80 -4.06 -3.41
C PHE A 56 -5.13 -2.63 -3.86
N ALA A 57 -6.18 -2.06 -3.29
CA ALA A 57 -6.62 -0.70 -3.58
C ALA A 57 -7.35 -0.08 -2.38
N GLN A 58 -7.45 1.25 -2.36
CA GLN A 58 -8.28 1.98 -1.42
C GLN A 58 -9.77 1.73 -1.70
N ALA A 59 -10.66 2.04 -0.74
CA ALA A 59 -12.10 1.83 -0.89
C ALA A 59 -12.73 2.71 -1.98
N GLU A 60 -12.20 3.92 -2.17
CA GLU A 60 -12.64 4.86 -3.21
C GLU A 60 -11.42 5.34 -4.01
N PRO A 61 -10.82 4.47 -4.84
CA PRO A 61 -9.64 4.84 -5.61
C PRO A 61 -9.99 5.78 -6.79
N PHE A 62 -11.28 5.89 -7.12
CA PHE A 62 -11.77 6.43 -8.39
C PHE A 62 -11.67 7.95 -8.52
N ASP A 63 -11.79 8.70 -7.42
CA ASP A 63 -11.76 10.16 -7.44
C ASP A 63 -10.42 10.73 -7.90
N HIS A 64 -9.36 9.93 -7.78
CA HIS A 64 -8.00 10.33 -8.16
C HIS A 64 -7.40 9.43 -9.25
N ASN A 65 -8.14 8.41 -9.69
CA ASN A 65 -7.65 7.43 -10.65
C ASN A 65 -8.76 6.98 -11.61
N PRO A 66 -9.09 7.81 -12.63
CA PRO A 66 -10.18 7.52 -13.56
C PRO A 66 -9.92 6.27 -14.42
N ALA A 67 -8.66 5.88 -14.59
CA ALA A 67 -8.25 4.72 -15.38
C ALA A 67 -8.28 3.40 -14.61
N PHE A 68 -8.48 3.41 -13.29
CA PHE A 68 -8.37 2.22 -12.43
C PHE A 68 -9.25 1.05 -12.91
N LEU A 69 -10.52 1.34 -13.22
CA LEU A 69 -11.47 0.31 -13.65
C LEU A 69 -11.14 -0.28 -15.02
N ASP A 70 -10.63 0.56 -15.92
CA ASP A 70 -10.23 0.13 -17.26
C ASP A 70 -8.99 -0.77 -17.17
N GLU A 71 -8.02 -0.40 -16.34
CA GLU A 71 -6.83 -1.22 -16.05
C GLU A 71 -7.20 -2.56 -15.37
N LEU A 72 -8.10 -2.53 -14.39
CA LEU A 72 -8.58 -3.74 -13.72
C LEU A 72 -9.32 -4.67 -14.70
N SER A 73 -10.11 -4.11 -15.60
CA SER A 73 -10.82 -4.87 -16.64
C SER A 73 -9.87 -5.54 -17.62
N LEU A 74 -8.80 -4.84 -18.03
CA LEU A 74 -7.74 -5.40 -18.87
C LEU A 74 -7.00 -6.54 -18.17
N LEU A 75 -6.67 -6.38 -16.89
CA LEU A 75 -6.03 -7.42 -16.10
C LEU A 75 -6.94 -8.63 -15.90
N ALA A 76 -8.22 -8.41 -15.60
CA ALA A 76 -9.20 -9.47 -15.48
C ALA A 76 -9.31 -10.25 -16.80
N ALA A 77 -9.44 -9.56 -17.94
CA ALA A 77 -9.49 -10.18 -19.26
C ALA A 77 -8.22 -11.01 -19.56
N HIS A 78 -7.04 -10.50 -19.22
CA HIS A 78 -5.77 -11.22 -19.38
C HIS A 78 -5.76 -12.54 -18.60
N VAL A 79 -6.17 -12.51 -17.33
CA VAL A 79 -6.24 -13.70 -16.47
C VAL A 79 -7.33 -14.67 -16.94
N SER A 80 -8.52 -14.18 -17.29
CA SER A 80 -9.63 -14.99 -17.81
C SER A 80 -9.28 -15.69 -19.13
N ALA A 81 -8.40 -15.11 -19.93
CA ALA A 81 -7.87 -15.74 -21.14
C ALA A 81 -6.82 -16.85 -20.85
N GLY A 82 -6.62 -17.23 -19.59
CA GLY A 82 -5.64 -18.25 -19.18
C GLY A 82 -4.18 -17.80 -19.29
N ARG A 83 -3.94 -16.50 -19.49
CA ARG A 83 -2.57 -15.98 -19.57
C ARG A 83 -1.98 -15.87 -18.17
N ARG A 84 -0.66 -16.06 -18.09
CA ARG A 84 0.08 -15.92 -16.82
C ARG A 84 -0.08 -14.48 -16.31
N PRO A 85 -0.57 -14.27 -15.06
CA PRO A 85 -0.68 -12.93 -14.52
C PRO A 85 0.71 -12.28 -14.39
N PRO A 86 0.83 -10.97 -14.67
CA PRO A 86 2.06 -10.24 -14.40
C PRO A 86 2.41 -10.32 -12.90
N ARG A 87 3.71 -10.38 -12.58
CA ARG A 87 4.16 -10.53 -11.19
C ARG A 87 3.69 -9.38 -10.31
N TRP A 88 3.85 -8.17 -10.81
CA TRP A 88 3.44 -6.94 -10.14
C TRP A 88 3.06 -5.90 -11.19
N VAL A 89 1.99 -5.15 -10.95
CA VAL A 89 1.48 -4.10 -11.85
C VAL A 89 1.08 -2.89 -11.02
N PRO A 90 1.68 -1.72 -11.27
CA PRO A 90 1.21 -0.49 -10.66
C PRO A 90 -0.17 -0.16 -11.24
N LEU A 91 -1.14 0.14 -10.38
CA LEU A 91 -2.46 0.54 -10.83
C LEU A 91 -2.65 2.03 -10.63
N GLY A 92 -3.13 2.67 -11.68
CA GLY A 92 -3.44 4.08 -11.70
C GLY A 92 -2.40 5.00 -12.27
N LEU A 93 -2.89 6.19 -12.58
CA LEU A 93 -2.08 7.31 -13.02
C LEU A 93 -2.00 8.34 -11.91
N TRP A 94 -0.78 8.77 -11.60
CA TRP A 94 -0.55 9.91 -10.73
C TRP A 94 -0.56 11.22 -11.53
N SER A 95 -0.56 12.35 -10.83
CA SER A 95 -0.36 13.68 -11.40
C SER A 95 0.89 13.68 -12.30
N GLY A 96 0.68 13.84 -13.61
CA GLY A 96 1.73 13.74 -14.62
C GLY A 96 1.64 12.51 -15.54
N GLY A 97 0.69 11.60 -15.31
CA GLY A 97 0.47 10.41 -16.13
C GLY A 97 1.43 9.25 -15.83
N GLU A 98 2.27 9.39 -14.80
CA GLU A 98 3.20 8.35 -14.36
C GLU A 98 2.50 7.34 -13.43
N ARG A 99 2.82 6.06 -13.59
CA ARG A 99 2.33 4.98 -12.72
C ARG A 99 3.27 4.65 -11.56
N ILE A 100 4.56 4.95 -11.78
CA ILE A 100 5.64 4.74 -10.84
C ILE A 100 6.34 6.09 -10.71
N VAL A 101 6.49 6.55 -9.48
CA VAL A 101 7.29 7.71 -9.15
C VAL A 101 8.49 7.26 -8.31
N TYR A 102 9.56 8.03 -8.33
CA TYR A 102 10.84 7.62 -7.73
C TYR A 102 11.22 8.53 -6.58
N CYS A 103 11.67 7.94 -5.47
CA CYS A 103 12.27 8.68 -4.37
C CYS A 103 13.59 8.06 -3.92
N ASP A 104 14.40 8.83 -3.22
CA ASP A 104 15.55 8.28 -2.52
C ASP A 104 15.13 7.62 -1.18
N ALA A 105 16.12 7.14 -0.42
CA ALA A 105 15.92 6.53 0.90
C ALA A 105 15.31 7.46 1.96
N SER A 106 15.33 8.78 1.73
CA SER A 106 14.72 9.77 2.61
C SER A 106 13.24 9.99 2.31
N GLY A 107 12.77 9.56 1.13
CA GLY A 107 11.42 9.81 0.61
C GLY A 107 11.33 11.05 -0.29
N ALA A 108 12.43 11.77 -0.50
CA ALA A 108 12.48 12.93 -1.39
C ALA A 108 12.41 12.51 -2.88
N PRO A 109 11.80 13.31 -3.78
CA PRO A 109 11.23 14.64 -3.52
C PRO A 109 9.76 14.59 -3.06
N HIS A 110 9.16 13.41 -2.98
CA HIS A 110 7.70 13.26 -2.84
C HIS A 110 7.19 13.34 -1.39
N GLN A 111 8.08 13.29 -0.39
CA GLN A 111 7.72 13.41 1.01
C GLN A 111 8.54 14.53 1.68
N PRO A 112 7.88 15.49 2.37
CA PRO A 112 8.59 16.57 3.08
C PRO A 112 9.24 16.12 4.38
N LEU A 113 8.75 15.02 4.96
CA LEU A 113 9.27 14.43 6.20
C LEU A 113 10.24 13.29 5.88
N LEU A 114 11.36 13.23 6.60
CA LEU A 114 12.33 12.15 6.48
C LEU A 114 11.69 10.81 6.81
N LEU A 115 11.64 9.91 5.83
CA LEU A 115 11.12 8.56 6.02
C LEU A 115 12.22 7.62 6.52
N PRO A 116 11.95 6.74 7.50
CA PRO A 116 12.92 5.78 8.01
C PRO A 116 13.08 4.54 7.09
N ILE A 117 13.09 4.71 5.76
CA ILE A 117 13.07 3.60 4.80
C ILE A 117 14.26 2.65 5.03
N GLY A 118 15.47 3.18 5.19
CA GLY A 118 16.66 2.34 5.39
C GLY A 118 16.63 1.50 6.67
N ARG A 119 15.97 1.98 7.73
CA ARG A 119 15.74 1.17 8.95
C ARG A 119 14.77 0.03 8.67
N VAL A 120 13.63 0.33 8.04
CA VAL A 120 12.61 -0.68 7.73
C VAL A 120 13.11 -1.70 6.71
N TRP A 121 13.89 -1.26 5.71
CA TRP A 121 14.54 -2.13 4.73
C TRP A 121 15.39 -3.21 5.40
N ARG A 122 16.30 -2.80 6.29
CA ARG A 122 17.16 -3.75 7.01
C ARG A 122 16.37 -4.73 7.87
N ALA A 123 15.30 -4.27 8.51
CA ALA A 123 14.43 -5.14 9.29
C ALA A 123 13.68 -6.17 8.42
N LEU A 124 13.28 -5.82 7.19
CA LEU A 124 12.49 -6.69 6.31
C LEU A 124 13.34 -7.59 5.40
N PHE A 125 14.52 -7.11 5.02
CA PHE A 125 15.37 -7.76 4.01
C PHE A 125 16.77 -8.12 4.50
N GLY A 126 17.15 -7.73 5.72
CA GLY A 126 18.44 -8.03 6.36
C GLY A 126 19.48 -6.91 6.23
N GLU A 127 20.42 -6.89 7.17
CA GLU A 127 21.53 -5.92 7.24
C GLU A 127 22.49 -5.99 6.04
N GLY A 128 22.66 -7.19 5.46
CA GLY A 128 23.57 -7.43 4.34
C GLY A 128 23.03 -6.97 2.98
N ARG A 129 21.77 -6.53 2.91
CA ARG A 129 21.15 -6.17 1.64
C ARG A 129 21.25 -4.68 1.38
N ALA A 130 21.88 -4.31 0.27
CA ALA A 130 21.95 -2.93 -0.19
C ALA A 130 20.54 -2.36 -0.42
N LEU A 131 20.32 -1.13 0.05
CA LEU A 131 19.12 -0.36 -0.26
C LEU A 131 19.32 0.30 -1.64
N PRO A 132 18.37 0.19 -2.57
CA PRO A 132 18.46 0.88 -3.86
C PRO A 132 18.63 2.38 -3.69
N ALA A 133 19.47 3.00 -4.54
CA ALA A 133 19.67 4.45 -4.54
C ALA A 133 18.36 5.19 -4.85
N TRP A 134 17.53 4.60 -5.72
CA TRP A 134 16.22 5.10 -6.10
C TRP A 134 15.16 4.00 -5.93
N ILE A 135 14.04 4.37 -5.33
CA ILE A 135 12.92 3.50 -5.01
C ILE A 135 11.74 3.92 -5.87
N GLY A 136 11.37 3.08 -6.83
CA GLY A 136 10.16 3.25 -7.64
C GLY A 136 8.95 2.71 -6.91
N PHE A 137 7.90 3.53 -6.73
CA PHE A 137 6.69 3.14 -6.03
C PHE A 137 5.41 3.67 -6.68
N THR A 138 4.27 3.06 -6.30
CA THR A 138 2.94 3.46 -6.77
C THR A 138 2.20 4.19 -5.66
N PRO A 139 1.87 5.48 -5.85
CA PRO A 139 1.08 6.23 -4.89
C PRO A 139 -0.29 5.60 -4.63
N GLY A 140 -0.82 5.82 -3.42
CA GLY A 140 -2.06 5.22 -2.92
C GLY A 140 -1.97 3.72 -2.62
N ALA A 141 -0.78 3.11 -2.73
CA ALA A 141 -0.57 1.66 -2.61
C ALA A 141 -1.56 0.83 -3.46
N CYS A 142 -1.92 1.34 -4.65
CA CYS A 142 -2.81 0.67 -5.59
C CYS A 142 -2.01 -0.18 -6.56
N PHE A 143 -2.09 -1.50 -6.45
CA PHE A 143 -1.34 -2.41 -7.32
C PHE A 143 -2.01 -3.78 -7.45
N ALA A 144 -1.67 -4.49 -8.52
CA ALA A 144 -1.99 -5.90 -8.69
C ALA A 144 -0.72 -6.74 -8.56
N VAL A 145 -0.83 -7.93 -7.98
CA VAL A 145 0.30 -8.85 -7.77
C VAL A 145 -0.15 -10.29 -7.98
N CYS A 146 0.63 -11.07 -8.73
CA CYS A 146 0.31 -12.49 -8.88
C CYS A 146 0.56 -13.22 -7.57
N ARG A 147 -0.28 -14.22 -7.28
CA ARG A 147 -0.22 -15.00 -6.04
C ARG A 147 1.17 -15.56 -5.76
N GLU A 148 1.84 -16.08 -6.78
CA GLU A 148 3.15 -16.70 -6.64
C GLU A 148 4.22 -15.67 -6.21
N ALA A 149 4.17 -14.45 -6.75
CA ALA A 149 5.06 -13.37 -6.35
C ALA A 149 4.74 -12.88 -4.93
N LEU A 150 3.44 -12.72 -4.63
CA LEU A 150 2.96 -12.31 -3.32
C LEU A 150 3.42 -13.28 -2.20
N LEU A 151 3.20 -14.58 -2.38
CA LEU A 151 3.56 -15.59 -1.37
C LEU A 151 5.08 -15.80 -1.24
N ARG A 152 5.84 -15.61 -2.33
CA ARG A 152 7.30 -15.65 -2.29
C ARG A 152 7.87 -14.46 -1.54
N GLY A 153 7.37 -13.27 -1.85
CA GLY A 153 7.85 -12.03 -1.29
C GLY A 153 7.39 -11.80 0.15
N LEU A 154 6.13 -12.06 0.47
CA LEU A 154 5.57 -11.84 1.81
C LEU A 154 5.42 -13.15 2.56
N THR A 155 6.57 -13.69 3.00
CA THR A 155 6.62 -14.84 3.90
C THR A 155 5.96 -14.52 5.25
N PRO A 156 5.52 -15.53 6.02
CA PRO A 156 4.97 -15.31 7.36
C PRO A 156 5.88 -14.47 8.25
N SER A 157 7.20 -14.76 8.26
CA SER A 157 8.19 -14.02 9.05
C SER A 157 8.35 -12.57 8.60
N ARG A 158 8.26 -12.29 7.29
CA ARG A 158 8.35 -10.91 6.78
C ARG A 158 7.09 -10.11 7.08
N VAL A 159 5.91 -10.73 7.01
CA VAL A 159 4.64 -10.11 7.42
C VAL A 159 4.66 -9.79 8.91
N GLU A 160 5.11 -10.73 9.75
CA GLU A 160 5.26 -10.51 11.20
C GLU A 160 6.26 -9.38 11.49
N ALA A 161 7.44 -9.40 10.85
CA ALA A 161 8.43 -8.34 10.99
C ALA A 161 7.86 -6.97 10.59
N ALA A 162 7.12 -6.90 9.48
CA ALA A 162 6.47 -5.69 9.00
C ALA A 162 5.48 -5.13 10.01
N LEU A 163 4.63 -5.99 10.59
CA LEU A 163 3.62 -5.60 11.60
C LEU A 163 4.23 -5.37 12.99
N SER A 164 5.49 -5.73 13.21
CA SER A 164 6.15 -5.54 14.49
C SER A 164 6.40 -4.04 14.79
N PRO A 165 6.49 -3.65 16.07
CA PRO A 165 6.87 -2.28 16.45
C PRO A 165 8.22 -1.83 15.88
N SER A 166 9.12 -2.77 15.57
CA SER A 166 10.45 -2.47 15.02
C SER A 166 10.41 -1.88 13.61
N CYS A 167 9.36 -2.17 12.83
CA CYS A 167 9.12 -1.62 11.49
C CYS A 167 8.15 -0.43 11.47
N GLY A 168 7.68 0.03 12.64
CA GLY A 168 6.83 1.21 12.75
C GLY A 168 5.33 1.01 12.47
N LEU A 169 4.89 -0.17 12.01
CA LEU A 169 3.46 -0.52 11.85
C LEU A 169 2.81 -1.05 13.14
N GLY A 170 3.45 -0.84 14.30
CA GLY A 170 2.77 -1.05 15.57
C GLY A 170 1.51 -0.19 15.59
N CYS A 171 0.36 -0.81 15.86
CA CYS A 171 -1.02 -0.32 15.68
C CYS A 171 -1.37 1.09 16.22
N HIS A 172 -0.45 1.79 16.86
CA HIS A 172 -0.68 3.10 17.49
C HIS A 172 0.46 4.13 17.35
N ALA A 173 1.56 3.87 16.62
CA ALA A 173 2.81 4.62 16.88
C ALA A 173 3.36 5.52 15.75
N ASP A 174 3.13 5.28 14.46
CA ASP A 174 3.84 6.06 13.43
C ASP A 174 2.99 6.48 12.22
N PRO A 175 2.63 7.77 12.10
CA PRO A 175 1.91 8.28 10.93
C PRO A 175 2.71 8.15 9.62
N LEU A 176 4.03 7.95 9.69
CA LEU A 176 4.94 7.81 8.54
C LEU A 176 5.03 6.38 8.01
N SER A 177 4.70 5.39 8.84
CA SER A 177 4.86 3.96 8.50
C SER A 177 4.14 3.60 7.19
N GLY A 178 2.91 4.05 7.00
CA GLY A 178 2.17 3.80 5.75
C GLY A 178 2.88 4.36 4.51
N HIS A 179 3.53 5.52 4.63
CA HIS A 179 4.33 6.09 3.53
C HIS A 179 5.57 5.25 3.26
N VAL A 180 6.25 4.73 4.29
CA VAL A 180 7.39 3.82 4.09
C VAL A 180 6.96 2.57 3.34
N PHE A 181 5.88 1.91 3.77
CA PHE A 181 5.40 0.68 3.12
C PHE A 181 4.88 0.91 1.70
N GLU A 182 4.27 2.06 1.44
CA GLU A 182 3.90 2.50 0.09
C GLU A 182 5.11 2.46 -0.87
N ARG A 183 6.31 2.80 -0.39
CA ARG A 183 7.57 2.74 -1.17
C ARG A 183 8.10 1.33 -1.35
N LEU A 184 7.78 0.43 -0.43
CA LEU A 184 8.39 -0.91 -0.35
C LEU A 184 7.55 -2.03 -0.97
N TRP A 185 6.27 -1.79 -1.31
CA TRP A 185 5.37 -2.83 -1.85
C TRP A 185 5.94 -3.63 -3.01
N ARG A 186 6.60 -2.93 -3.94
CA ARG A 186 7.26 -3.53 -5.11
C ARG A 186 8.25 -4.62 -4.68
N TYR A 187 9.15 -4.27 -3.77
CA TYR A 187 10.20 -5.15 -3.23
C TYR A 187 9.64 -6.23 -2.32
N LEU A 188 8.62 -5.89 -1.52
CA LEU A 188 7.92 -6.85 -0.66
C LEU A 188 7.26 -7.96 -1.46
N CYS A 189 6.81 -7.68 -2.69
CA CYS A 189 6.26 -8.68 -3.60
C CYS A 189 7.34 -9.41 -4.43
N GLY A 190 8.63 -9.25 -4.09
CA GLY A 190 9.75 -9.86 -4.80
C GLY A 190 10.01 -9.25 -6.18
N TYR A 191 9.52 -8.04 -6.45
CA TYR A 191 9.75 -7.33 -7.70
C TYR A 191 10.84 -6.26 -7.48
N GLY A 192 11.98 -6.39 -8.17
CA GLY A 192 13.16 -5.53 -7.98
C GLY A 192 14.46 -6.30 -7.70
N GLU A 193 14.38 -7.57 -7.28
CA GLU A 193 15.56 -8.45 -7.09
C GLU A 193 16.23 -8.83 -8.42
N GLU A 194 15.44 -9.12 -9.44
CA GLU A 194 15.94 -9.66 -10.71
C GLU A 194 16.40 -8.55 -11.69
N GLU A 195 15.89 -7.31 -11.57
CA GLU A 195 16.32 -6.19 -12.45
C GLU A 195 17.72 -5.68 -12.09
N GLU A 196 18.12 -5.74 -10.81
CA GLU A 196 19.49 -5.42 -10.39
C GLU A 196 20.48 -6.47 -10.89
N GLU A 197 20.17 -7.78 -10.79
CA GLU A 197 21.03 -8.84 -11.32
C GLU A 197 21.22 -8.74 -12.85
N LEU A 198 20.17 -8.42 -13.60
CA LEU A 198 20.26 -8.21 -15.04
C LEU A 198 21.06 -6.94 -15.41
N GLY A 199 20.98 -5.88 -14.58
CA GLY A 199 21.79 -4.67 -14.74
C GLY A 199 23.27 -4.91 -14.44
N GLU A 200 23.61 -5.72 -13.43
CA GLU A 200 24.98 -6.04 -13.06
C GLU A 200 25.63 -7.05 -14.05
N HIS A 201 24.87 -8.02 -14.55
CA HIS A 201 25.38 -8.98 -15.54
C HIS A 201 25.56 -8.36 -16.93
N ALA A 202 24.76 -7.36 -17.31
CA ALA A 202 24.94 -6.64 -18.58
C ALA A 202 26.26 -5.83 -18.65
N VAL A 203 26.85 -5.50 -17.51
CA VAL A 203 28.14 -4.78 -17.44
C VAL A 203 29.33 -5.76 -17.38
N SER A 204 29.13 -7.01 -16.97
CA SER A 204 30.22 -7.96 -16.74
C SER A 204 30.42 -9.04 -17.81
N SER A 205 29.52 -9.19 -18.79
CA SER A 205 29.75 -10.11 -19.91
C SER A 205 30.62 -9.43 -20.98
N GLY A 206 31.91 -9.75 -21.01
CA GLY A 206 32.90 -9.30 -21.99
C GLY A 206 32.62 -9.75 -23.43
N GLY A 207 31.51 -9.29 -24.01
CA GLY A 207 31.30 -9.28 -25.45
C GLY A 207 32.17 -8.21 -26.11
N PRO A 208 32.54 -8.38 -27.39
CA PRO A 208 33.23 -7.34 -28.15
C PRO A 208 32.44 -6.03 -28.07
N PRO A 209 33.13 -4.87 -28.01
CA PRO A 209 32.47 -3.59 -27.83
C PRO A 209 31.37 -3.43 -28.87
N PRO A 210 30.13 -3.07 -28.48
CA PRO A 210 29.10 -2.76 -29.46
C PRO A 210 29.64 -1.64 -30.37
N LEU A 211 29.46 -1.81 -31.67
CA LEU A 211 29.68 -0.74 -32.65
C LEU A 211 29.03 0.53 -32.10
N SER A 212 29.81 1.60 -31.97
CA SER A 212 29.39 2.86 -31.37
C SER A 212 28.01 3.22 -31.91
N PRO A 213 26.98 3.34 -31.05
CA PRO A 213 25.70 3.86 -31.50
C PRO A 213 25.94 5.25 -32.11
N PRO A 214 25.19 5.64 -33.16
CA PRO A 214 25.21 7.01 -33.63
C PRO A 214 24.96 7.94 -32.43
N PRO A 215 25.65 9.09 -32.35
CA PRO A 215 25.54 9.97 -31.21
C PRO A 215 24.06 10.29 -30.96
N SER A 216 23.53 9.79 -29.84
CA SER A 216 22.21 10.17 -29.37
C SER A 216 22.19 11.69 -29.24
N PRO A 217 21.13 12.37 -29.69
CA PRO A 217 21.00 13.79 -29.45
C PRO A 217 21.14 14.03 -27.96
N THR A 218 22.12 14.87 -27.59
CA THR A 218 22.36 15.26 -26.21
C THR A 218 21.03 15.73 -25.64
N PRO A 219 20.48 15.08 -24.59
CA PRO A 219 19.31 15.62 -23.94
C PRO A 219 19.64 17.06 -23.51
N PRO A 220 18.72 18.02 -23.70
CA PRO A 220 18.97 19.38 -23.24
C PRO A 220 19.35 19.30 -21.77
N SER A 221 20.49 19.90 -21.41
CA SER A 221 20.91 19.98 -20.02
C SER A 221 19.73 20.49 -19.20
N PRO A 222 19.29 19.75 -18.16
CA PRO A 222 18.24 20.26 -17.30
C PRO A 222 18.76 21.57 -16.72
N SER A 223 18.13 22.68 -17.11
CA SER A 223 18.34 23.98 -16.51
C SER A 223 17.73 23.92 -15.12
N TRP A 224 18.45 23.28 -14.19
CA TRP A 224 18.13 23.37 -12.79
C TRP A 224 18.25 24.85 -12.40
N PRO A 225 17.22 25.43 -11.78
CA PRO A 225 17.36 26.76 -11.21
C PRO A 225 18.58 26.77 -10.27
N PRO A 226 19.35 27.86 -10.21
CA PRO A 226 20.45 27.96 -9.28
C PRO A 226 19.94 27.63 -7.86
N PRO A 227 20.76 26.95 -7.05
CA PRO A 227 20.38 26.67 -5.67
C PRO A 227 19.96 27.98 -4.98
N PRO A 228 18.88 27.96 -4.17
CA PRO A 228 18.45 29.15 -3.45
C PRO A 228 19.62 29.69 -2.63
N SER A 229 19.76 31.02 -2.60
CA SER A 229 20.79 31.67 -1.78
C SER A 229 20.72 31.16 -0.34
N PRO A 230 21.87 30.95 0.32
CA PRO A 230 21.90 30.50 1.71
C PRO A 230 21.05 31.46 2.54
N LEU A 231 20.10 30.90 3.30
CA LEU A 231 19.27 31.66 4.21
C LEU A 231 20.19 32.43 5.18
N PRO A 232 19.83 33.67 5.55
CA PRO A 232 20.57 34.40 6.57
C PRO A 232 20.64 33.56 7.86
N PRO A 233 21.73 33.68 8.64
CA PRO A 233 21.86 32.96 9.90
C PRO A 233 20.63 33.26 10.79
N PRO A 234 20.11 32.25 11.51
CA PRO A 234 18.95 32.43 12.37
C PRO A 234 19.23 33.56 13.36
N LEU A 235 18.27 34.47 13.52
CA LEU A 235 18.31 35.47 14.57
C LEU A 235 18.47 34.77 15.93
N PRO A 236 19.21 35.36 16.88
CA PRO A 236 19.34 34.81 18.22
C PRO A 236 17.94 34.56 18.80
N LEU A 237 17.68 33.30 19.13
CA LEU A 237 16.42 32.86 19.72
C LEU A 237 16.20 33.65 21.02
N LEU A 238 15.12 34.43 21.06
CA LEU A 238 14.61 34.96 22.32
C LEU A 238 14.35 33.79 23.27
N PRO A 239 14.67 33.93 24.57
CA PRO A 239 14.39 32.89 25.54
C PRO A 239 12.90 32.53 25.48
N PRO A 240 12.55 31.24 25.58
CA PRO A 240 11.17 30.80 25.52
C PRO A 240 10.36 31.50 26.62
N ALA A 241 9.18 31.98 26.27
CA ALA A 241 8.23 32.50 27.25
C ALA A 241 7.97 31.41 28.30
N PRO A 242 7.86 31.78 29.60
CA PRO A 242 7.55 30.83 30.64
C PRO A 242 6.24 30.09 30.28
N PRO A 243 6.17 28.77 30.54
CA PRO A 243 4.98 27.99 30.23
C PRO A 243 3.78 28.61 30.94
N SER A 244 2.76 28.96 30.15
CA SER A 244 1.48 29.39 30.71
C SER A 244 0.90 28.24 31.52
N LEU A 245 0.47 28.54 32.75
CA LEU A 245 -0.21 27.55 33.58
C LEU A 245 -1.41 26.97 32.80
N PRO A 246 -1.61 25.64 32.84
CA PRO A 246 -2.77 25.05 32.20
C PRO A 246 -4.05 25.66 32.79
N PRO A 247 -5.06 25.95 31.95
CA PRO A 247 -6.34 26.39 32.46
C PRO A 247 -6.91 25.34 33.42
N PRO A 248 -7.65 25.74 34.46
CA PRO A 248 -8.30 24.81 35.36
C PRO A 248 -9.21 23.86 34.58
N SER A 249 -9.14 22.56 34.90
CA SER A 249 -10.00 21.55 34.28
C SER A 249 -11.47 21.93 34.44
N PRO A 250 -12.30 21.81 33.40
CA PRO A 250 -13.74 21.98 33.53
C PRO A 250 -14.31 20.95 34.52
N PRO A 251 -15.38 21.29 35.25
CA PRO A 251 -16.06 20.34 36.12
C PRO A 251 -16.54 19.12 35.31
N PRO A 252 -16.54 17.91 35.91
CA PRO A 252 -17.02 16.72 35.23
C PRO A 252 -18.47 16.89 34.80
N THR A 253 -18.74 16.63 33.52
CA THR A 253 -20.11 16.55 32.99
C THR A 253 -20.87 15.41 33.69
N PRO A 254 -22.14 15.62 34.09
CA PRO A 254 -22.95 14.56 34.64
C PRO A 254 -23.09 13.41 33.62
N PRO A 255 -23.15 12.15 34.08
CA PRO A 255 -23.36 11.02 33.19
C PRO A 255 -24.69 11.17 32.43
N PRO A 256 -24.74 10.74 31.16
CA PRO A 256 -25.99 10.72 30.42
C PRO A 256 -27.02 9.81 31.11
N PRO A 257 -28.32 10.11 31.00
CA PRO A 257 -29.37 9.22 31.52
C PRO A 257 -29.25 7.84 30.88
N ALA A 258 -29.53 6.80 31.68
CA ALA A 258 -29.54 5.43 31.19
C ALA A 258 -30.52 5.29 30.01
N PRO A 259 -30.15 4.57 28.94
CA PRO A 259 -31.06 4.33 27.83
C PRO A 259 -32.28 3.53 28.33
N PRO A 260 -33.48 3.78 27.77
CA PRO A 260 -34.66 3.01 28.10
C PRO A 260 -34.45 1.52 27.76
N LEU A 261 -34.93 0.64 28.63
CA LEU A 261 -34.89 -0.80 28.38
C LEU A 261 -35.68 -1.13 27.11
N PRO A 262 -35.17 -2.04 26.25
CA PRO A 262 -35.91 -2.49 25.09
C PRO A 262 -37.24 -3.12 25.50
N SER A 263 -38.31 -2.78 24.79
CA SER A 263 -39.62 -3.41 24.99
C SER A 263 -39.52 -4.92 24.72
N PRO A 264 -40.22 -5.76 25.50
CA PRO A 264 -40.25 -7.19 25.24
C PRO A 264 -40.81 -7.47 23.84
N PRO A 265 -40.29 -8.48 23.13
CA PRO A 265 -40.80 -8.86 21.83
C PRO A 265 -42.28 -9.27 21.95
N PRO A 266 -43.11 -8.99 20.92
CA PRO A 266 -44.48 -9.45 20.89
C PRO A 266 -44.53 -10.97 20.96
N ALA A 267 -45.49 -11.52 21.72
CA ALA A 267 -45.72 -12.95 21.81
C ALA A 267 -45.94 -13.54 20.41
N GLN A 268 -45.19 -14.60 20.08
CA GLN A 268 -45.40 -15.29 18.81
C GLN A 268 -46.78 -15.94 18.80
N PRO A 269 -47.54 -15.84 17.70
CA PRO A 269 -48.78 -16.58 17.55
C PRO A 269 -48.51 -18.09 17.57
N PRO A 270 -49.46 -18.90 18.09
CA PRO A 270 -49.33 -20.34 18.15
C PRO A 270 -49.12 -20.91 16.74
N GLN A 271 -48.15 -21.82 16.59
CA GLN A 271 -47.93 -22.50 15.32
C GLN A 271 -49.11 -23.45 15.02
N PRO A 272 -49.57 -23.51 13.76
CA PRO A 272 -50.58 -24.48 13.37
C PRO A 272 -50.06 -25.92 13.53
N PRO A 273 -50.94 -26.89 13.79
CA PRO A 273 -50.55 -28.29 13.92
C PRO A 273 -49.96 -28.83 12.59
N PRO A 274 -49.03 -29.78 12.66
CA PRO A 274 -48.43 -30.38 11.48
C PRO A 274 -49.48 -31.11 10.63
N VAL A 275 -49.43 -30.90 9.31
CA VAL A 275 -50.30 -31.58 8.35
C VAL A 275 -49.79 -33.02 8.18
N PRO A 276 -50.65 -34.05 8.29
CA PRO A 276 -50.25 -35.43 8.07
C PRO A 276 -49.83 -35.66 6.61
N PRO A 277 -48.90 -36.58 6.34
CA PRO A 277 -48.47 -36.90 4.99
C PRO A 277 -49.63 -37.53 4.17
N PRO A 278 -49.65 -37.29 2.85
CA PRO A 278 -50.67 -37.86 1.96
C PRO A 278 -50.56 -39.40 1.88
N PRO A 279 -51.68 -40.08 1.59
CA PRO A 279 -51.76 -41.54 1.49
C PRO A 279 -51.01 -42.11 0.27
#